data_AF-A0A3Q8W3E9-F1
#
_entry.id   AF-A0A3Q8W3E9-F1
#
_cell.length_a   1.000
_cell.length_b   1.000
_cell.length_c   1.000
_cell.angle_alpha   90.00
_cell.angle_beta   90.00
_cell.angle_gamma   90.00
#
_symmetry.space_group_name_H-M   'P 1'
#
loop_
_entity.id
_entity.type
_entity.pdbx_description
1 polymer ?
#
loop_
_entity_poly.entity_id
_entity_poly.type
_entity_poly.pdbx_seq_one_letter_code
_entity_poly.pdbx_strand_id
1 'polypeptide(L)'
;MPENTTVRELWDRTHLAMLPWTRDPAAALNARCLEAVTATVTLLWGDCDDELLDAPATDAQVHAIVAARTAYGLGWRDAVLGDVAADARASGRGPGPGGLWAPAGQWHLGRGRAFRPTLRQNLEFVARHPWAAELEHLRAVRCAAGASPADPRAVLTSLYRTAWTERATERLGWDDAAWWQYLDVAELTAWAVVVLGLPAEHPADVGTRVEDAAEAVSPYGWTWTGTGLPEGFLDAAFEALGV
;
A
#
# COMPACT_ATOMS: atom_id res chain seq x y z
N MET A 1 -19.85 28.12 -1.24
CA MET A 1 -19.41 26.99 -2.09
C MET A 1 -18.11 26.50 -1.49
N PRO A 2 -17.91 25.19 -1.29
CA PRO A 2 -16.59 24.71 -0.87
C PRO A 2 -15.60 25.08 -1.97
N GLU A 3 -14.43 25.59 -1.60
CA GLU A 3 -13.32 25.79 -2.53
C GLU A 3 -13.04 24.45 -3.23
N ASN A 4 -12.85 24.46 -4.56
CA ASN A 4 -12.57 23.25 -5.32
C ASN A 4 -11.18 22.73 -4.92
N THR A 5 -11.10 21.90 -3.89
CA THR A 5 -9.86 21.24 -3.47
C THR A 5 -9.31 20.46 -4.67
N THR A 6 -8.06 20.76 -5.02
CA THR A 6 -7.39 20.08 -6.14
C THR A 6 -6.99 18.67 -5.75
N VAL A 7 -6.80 17.78 -6.73
CA VAL A 7 -6.28 16.43 -6.44
C VAL A 7 -4.89 16.52 -5.80
N ARG A 8 -4.04 17.41 -6.31
CA ARG A 8 -2.71 17.66 -5.73
C ARG A 8 -2.79 18.05 -4.25
N GLU A 9 -3.66 18.99 -3.90
CA GLU A 9 -3.81 19.44 -2.51
C GLU A 9 -4.26 18.30 -1.58
N LEU A 10 -5.16 17.43 -2.05
CA LEU A 10 -5.58 16.25 -1.27
C LEU A 10 -4.42 15.25 -1.08
N TRP A 11 -3.58 15.04 -2.09
CA TRP A 11 -2.38 14.22 -1.98
C TRP A 11 -1.39 14.81 -0.98
N ASP A 12 -1.16 16.12 -1.02
CA ASP A 12 -0.27 16.82 -0.08
C ASP A 12 -0.78 16.75 1.36
N ARG A 13 -2.08 16.98 1.59
CA ARG A 13 -2.70 16.83 2.91
C ARG A 13 -2.66 15.38 3.40
N THR A 14 -2.89 14.42 2.51
CA THR A 14 -2.80 12.97 2.82
C THR A 14 -1.37 12.60 3.21
N HIS A 15 -0.37 13.06 2.46
CA HIS A 15 1.05 12.89 2.79
C HIS A 15 1.34 13.40 4.21
N LEU A 16 0.98 14.64 4.51
CA LEU A 16 1.21 15.26 5.81
C LEU A 16 0.54 14.49 6.95
N ALA A 17 -0.68 14.01 6.75
CA ALA A 17 -1.41 13.22 7.73
C ALA A 17 -0.77 11.83 7.98
N MET A 18 -0.19 11.22 6.95
CA MET A 18 0.48 9.91 7.05
C MET A 18 1.89 10.00 7.63
N LEU A 19 2.55 11.16 7.57
CA LEU A 19 3.93 11.35 8.01
C LEU A 19 4.25 10.77 9.40
N PRO A 20 3.44 11.00 10.45
CA PRO A 20 3.73 10.45 11.78
C PRO A 20 3.77 8.92 11.81
N TRP A 21 2.95 8.27 10.98
CA TRP A 21 2.77 6.83 10.94
C TRP A 21 3.87 6.10 10.19
N THR A 22 4.61 6.78 9.31
CA THR A 22 5.79 6.22 8.63
C THR A 22 6.95 5.90 9.58
N ARG A 23 6.89 6.35 10.84
CA ARG A 23 7.88 6.03 11.88
C ARG A 23 7.70 4.62 12.43
N ASP A 24 6.46 4.14 12.48
CA ASP A 24 6.16 2.80 12.94
C ASP A 24 6.48 1.80 11.82
N PRO A 25 7.28 0.74 12.08
CA PRO A 25 7.49 -0.32 11.09
C PRO A 25 6.20 -1.11 10.84
N ALA A 26 6.01 -1.69 9.65
CA ALA A 26 4.80 -2.45 9.35
C ALA A 26 4.54 -3.59 10.33
N ALA A 27 5.59 -4.25 10.83
CA ALA A 27 5.45 -5.29 11.85
C ALA A 27 4.73 -4.77 13.11
N ALA A 28 5.02 -3.54 13.55
CA ALA A 28 4.35 -2.94 14.71
C ALA A 28 2.90 -2.54 14.38
N LEU A 29 2.64 -2.00 13.20
CA LEU A 29 1.28 -1.68 12.75
C LEU A 29 0.43 -2.95 12.63
N ASN A 30 0.99 -4.02 12.08
CA ASN A 30 0.36 -5.32 11.96
C ASN A 30 0.09 -5.94 13.32
N ALA A 31 1.03 -5.84 14.28
CA ALA A 31 0.81 -6.32 15.65
C ALA A 31 -0.35 -5.59 16.34
N ARG A 32 -0.43 -4.26 16.23
CA ARG A 32 -1.55 -3.47 16.77
C ARG A 32 -2.89 -3.83 16.12
N CYS A 33 -2.90 -4.02 14.79
CA CYS A 33 -4.08 -4.48 14.07
C CYS A 33 -4.51 -5.88 14.53
N LEU A 34 -3.56 -6.80 14.67
CA LEU A 34 -3.79 -8.15 15.15
C LEU A 34 -4.40 -8.13 16.55
N GLU A 35 -3.82 -7.37 17.49
CA GLU A 35 -4.36 -7.20 18.84
C GLU A 35 -5.80 -6.69 18.83
N ALA A 36 -6.08 -5.62 18.08
CA ALA A 36 -7.42 -5.04 18.01
C ALA A 36 -8.45 -5.99 17.37
N VAL A 37 -8.06 -6.72 16.32
CA VAL A 37 -8.92 -7.71 15.66
C VAL A 37 -9.17 -8.90 16.58
N THR A 38 -8.14 -9.41 17.25
CA THR A 38 -8.26 -10.50 18.24
C THR A 38 -9.21 -10.10 19.36
N ALA A 39 -9.09 -8.89 19.92
CA ALA A 39 -10.01 -8.39 20.94
C ALA A 39 -11.45 -8.31 20.40
N THR A 40 -11.64 -7.85 19.17
CA THR A 40 -12.96 -7.75 18.53
C THR A 40 -13.60 -9.12 18.34
N VAL A 41 -12.86 -10.10 17.83
CA VAL A 41 -13.41 -11.45 17.61
C VAL A 41 -13.59 -12.23 18.91
N THR A 42 -12.76 -11.98 19.94
CA THR A 42 -12.97 -12.52 21.29
C THR A 42 -14.30 -12.05 21.87
N LEU A 43 -14.64 -10.77 21.73
CA LEU A 43 -15.95 -10.24 22.15
C LEU A 43 -17.11 -10.88 21.36
N LEU A 44 -16.91 -11.15 20.07
CA LEU A 44 -17.93 -11.76 19.21
C LEU A 44 -18.17 -13.24 19.53
N TRP A 45 -17.10 -13.99 19.82
CA TRP A 45 -17.15 -15.43 20.07
C TRP A 45 -17.32 -15.79 21.55
N GLY A 46 -17.13 -14.82 22.45
CA GLY A 46 -17.16 -15.00 23.90
C GLY A 46 -15.81 -15.39 24.49
N ASP A 47 -15.04 -16.22 23.80
CA ASP A 47 -13.66 -16.58 24.13
C ASP A 47 -12.83 -16.79 22.84
N CYS A 48 -11.51 -16.69 22.96
CA CYS A 48 -10.53 -16.95 21.91
C CYS A 48 -9.31 -17.62 22.50
N ASP A 49 -9.53 -18.80 23.08
CA ASP A 49 -8.52 -19.61 23.74
C ASP A 49 -7.63 -20.39 22.75
N ASP A 50 -6.60 -21.04 23.27
CA ASP A 50 -5.65 -21.81 22.45
C ASP A 50 -6.32 -23.00 21.74
N GLU A 51 -7.35 -23.61 22.35
CA GLU A 51 -8.10 -24.71 21.73
C GLU A 51 -8.81 -24.24 20.46
N LEU A 52 -9.52 -23.11 20.53
CA LEU A 52 -10.18 -22.52 19.37
C LEU A 52 -9.17 -22.05 18.31
N LEU A 53 -8.08 -21.42 18.75
CA LEU A 53 -7.05 -20.87 17.86
C LEU A 53 -6.29 -21.96 17.10
N ASP A 54 -6.06 -23.13 17.71
CA ASP A 54 -5.32 -24.22 17.09
C ASP A 54 -6.21 -25.17 16.27
N ALA A 55 -7.53 -25.00 16.34
CA ALA A 55 -8.49 -25.70 15.50
C ALA A 55 -8.54 -25.15 14.05
N PRO A 56 -8.99 -25.95 13.07
CA PRO A 56 -9.27 -25.47 11.72
C PRO A 56 -10.30 -24.34 11.71
N ALA A 57 -10.05 -23.29 10.93
CA ALA A 57 -10.98 -22.17 10.78
C ALA A 57 -12.17 -22.53 9.89
N THR A 58 -13.34 -22.01 10.23
CA THR A 58 -14.49 -21.93 9.32
C THR A 58 -14.43 -20.65 8.50
N ASP A 59 -15.02 -20.66 7.31
CA ASP A 59 -15.15 -19.45 6.47
C ASP A 59 -15.87 -18.31 7.21
N ALA A 60 -16.85 -18.64 8.06
CA ALA A 60 -17.56 -17.65 8.88
C ALA A 60 -16.63 -16.95 9.88
N GLN A 61 -15.72 -17.69 10.54
CA GLN A 61 -14.73 -17.10 11.43
C GLN A 61 -13.76 -16.22 10.66
N VAL A 62 -13.27 -16.67 9.50
CA VAL A 62 -12.38 -15.84 8.67
C VAL A 62 -13.10 -14.60 8.17
N HIS A 63 -14.37 -14.69 7.79
CA HIS A 63 -15.17 -13.53 7.41
C HIS A 63 -15.32 -12.53 8.57
N ALA A 64 -15.53 -13.00 9.80
CA ALA A 64 -15.56 -12.13 10.97
C ALA A 64 -14.22 -11.41 11.19
N ILE A 65 -13.08 -12.11 11.00
CA ILE A 65 -11.74 -11.51 11.06
C ILE A 65 -11.56 -10.44 9.98
N VAL A 66 -11.97 -10.71 8.73
CA VAL A 66 -11.91 -9.74 7.61
C VAL A 66 -12.75 -8.50 7.93
N ALA A 67 -13.97 -8.70 8.44
CA ALA A 67 -14.86 -7.61 8.81
C ALA A 67 -14.28 -6.76 9.94
N ALA A 68 -13.74 -7.38 11.00
CA ALA A 68 -13.07 -6.69 12.10
C ALA A 68 -11.84 -5.91 11.63
N ARG A 69 -10.99 -6.51 10.78
CA ARG A 69 -9.81 -5.85 10.19
C ARG A 69 -10.20 -4.66 9.31
N THR A 70 -11.30 -4.79 8.55
CA THR A 70 -11.82 -3.70 7.73
C THR A 70 -12.36 -2.57 8.58
N ALA A 71 -13.13 -2.88 9.63
CA ALA A 71 -13.64 -1.89 10.57
C ALA A 71 -12.51 -1.14 11.29
N TYR A 72 -11.50 -1.87 11.78
CA TYR A 72 -10.28 -1.29 12.35
C TYR A 72 -9.62 -0.34 11.36
N GLY A 73 -9.45 -0.77 10.10
CA GLY A 73 -8.88 0.06 9.05
C GLY A 73 -9.67 1.35 8.82
N LEU A 74 -10.97 1.24 8.56
CA LEU A 74 -11.81 2.41 8.30
C LEU A 74 -11.77 3.40 9.48
N GLY A 75 -11.81 2.89 10.72
CA GLY A 75 -11.67 3.70 11.92
C GLY A 75 -10.31 4.40 12.02
N TRP A 76 -9.22 3.67 11.76
CA TRP A 76 -7.86 4.25 11.73
C TRP A 76 -7.76 5.34 10.65
N ARG A 77 -8.21 5.05 9.43
CA ARG A 77 -8.18 5.99 8.30
C ARG A 77 -8.96 7.25 8.62
N ASP A 78 -10.17 7.13 9.16
CA ASP A 78 -10.98 8.30 9.48
C ASP A 78 -10.36 9.11 10.64
N ALA A 79 -9.67 8.46 11.59
CA ALA A 79 -8.90 9.16 12.62
C ALA A 79 -7.65 9.87 12.08
N VAL A 80 -6.99 9.32 11.06
CA VAL A 80 -5.77 9.88 10.47
C VAL A 80 -6.07 10.97 9.43
N LEU A 81 -7.02 10.70 8.54
CA LEU A 81 -7.31 11.57 7.40
C LEU A 81 -8.49 12.51 7.62
N GLY A 82 -9.37 12.24 8.59
CA GLY A 82 -10.46 13.12 8.99
C GLY A 82 -11.16 13.85 7.84
N ASP A 83 -10.92 15.15 7.76
CA ASP A 83 -11.44 16.08 6.76
C ASP A 83 -10.92 15.79 5.35
N VAL A 84 -9.65 15.40 5.17
CA VAL A 84 -9.06 15.06 3.86
C VAL A 84 -9.85 13.95 3.17
N ALA A 85 -10.17 12.88 3.91
CA ALA A 85 -10.94 11.78 3.35
C ALA A 85 -12.41 12.17 3.11
N ALA A 86 -12.97 13.09 3.91
CA ALA A 86 -14.31 13.63 3.68
C ALA A 86 -14.36 14.53 2.43
N ASP A 87 -13.38 15.42 2.26
CA ASP A 87 -13.25 16.34 1.12
C ASP A 87 -13.05 15.58 -0.19
N ALA A 88 -12.19 14.55 -0.18
CA ALA A 88 -11.97 13.69 -1.36
C ALA A 88 -13.26 12.99 -1.81
N ARG A 89 -14.04 12.45 -0.86
CA ARG A 89 -15.34 11.82 -1.13
C ARG A 89 -16.37 12.84 -1.63
N ALA A 90 -16.48 13.98 -0.97
CA ALA A 90 -17.42 15.04 -1.34
C ALA A 90 -17.15 15.58 -2.75
N SER A 91 -15.87 15.65 -3.12
CA SER A 91 -15.40 16.10 -4.43
C SER A 91 -15.45 15.01 -5.50
N GLY A 92 -15.91 13.79 -5.16
CA GLY A 92 -15.95 12.66 -6.09
C GLY A 92 -14.59 12.27 -6.65
N ARG A 93 -13.50 12.57 -5.94
CA ARG A 93 -12.17 12.11 -6.32
C ARG A 93 -12.13 10.61 -6.11
N GLY A 94 -11.46 9.90 -7.02
CA GLY A 94 -11.34 8.44 -6.98
C GLY A 94 -10.74 7.91 -5.67
N PRO A 95 -10.45 6.60 -5.59
CA PRO A 95 -10.08 5.95 -4.33
C PRO A 95 -8.80 6.49 -3.68
N GLY A 96 -7.96 7.23 -4.41
CA GLY A 96 -6.75 7.84 -3.87
C GLY A 96 -5.64 6.82 -3.54
N PRO A 97 -4.56 7.25 -2.86
CA PRO A 97 -3.43 6.38 -2.47
C PRO A 97 -3.92 5.17 -1.67
N GLY A 98 -3.61 3.95 -2.12
CA GLY A 98 -4.01 2.71 -1.44
C GLY A 98 -5.50 2.60 -1.07
N GLY A 99 -6.39 3.31 -1.78
CA GLY A 99 -7.82 3.36 -1.46
C GLY A 99 -8.21 4.25 -0.27
N LEU A 100 -7.28 5.05 0.27
CA LEU A 100 -7.49 5.88 1.46
C LEU A 100 -8.64 6.88 1.35
N TRP A 101 -9.05 7.26 0.14
CA TRP A 101 -10.19 8.16 -0.09
C TRP A 101 -11.47 7.40 -0.44
N ALA A 102 -11.37 6.10 -0.72
CA ALA A 102 -12.51 5.29 -1.13
C ALA A 102 -13.61 5.30 -0.05
N PRO A 103 -14.89 5.47 -0.43
CA PRO A 103 -16.00 5.40 0.50
C PRO A 103 -16.11 4.01 1.11
N ALA A 104 -16.57 3.91 2.36
CA ALA A 104 -16.66 2.64 3.08
C ALA A 104 -17.45 1.55 2.33
N GLY A 105 -18.46 1.93 1.54
CA GLY A 105 -19.27 0.99 0.75
C GLY A 105 -18.54 0.36 -0.46
N GLN A 106 -17.39 0.89 -0.87
CA GLN A 106 -16.52 0.28 -1.89
C GLN A 106 -15.52 -0.70 -1.29
N TRP A 107 -15.37 -0.72 0.03
CA TRP A 107 -14.54 -1.72 0.69
C TRP A 107 -15.31 -3.01 0.78
N HIS A 108 -14.84 -4.02 0.05
CA HIS A 108 -15.34 -5.36 0.20
C HIS A 108 -15.06 -5.82 1.63
N LEU A 109 -16.12 -5.93 2.45
CA LEU A 109 -16.07 -6.67 3.71
C LEU A 109 -15.72 -8.16 3.51
N GLY A 110 -15.57 -8.59 2.24
CA GLY A 110 -14.82 -9.75 1.78
C GLY A 110 -15.29 -11.06 2.38
N ARG A 111 -15.83 -11.97 1.55
CA ARG A 111 -16.06 -13.36 1.93
C ARG A 111 -14.71 -14.01 2.28
N GLY A 112 -14.30 -13.89 3.54
CA GLY A 112 -13.11 -14.54 4.07
C GLY A 112 -13.28 -16.04 3.90
N ARG A 113 -12.26 -16.70 3.40
CA ARG A 113 -12.24 -18.16 3.26
C ARG A 113 -11.06 -18.71 4.06
N ALA A 114 -11.28 -19.82 4.72
CA ALA A 114 -10.22 -20.51 5.43
C ALA A 114 -9.22 -21.07 4.42
N PHE A 115 -8.01 -20.51 4.42
CA PHE A 115 -6.92 -20.93 3.54
C PHE A 115 -5.71 -21.47 4.30
N ARG A 116 -5.63 -21.18 5.62
CA ARG A 116 -4.55 -21.69 6.47
C ARG A 116 -5.04 -22.85 7.36
N PRO A 117 -4.13 -23.76 7.75
CA PRO A 117 -4.45 -24.91 8.59
C PRO A 117 -5.20 -24.62 9.89
N THR A 118 -4.87 -23.54 10.60
CA THR A 118 -5.49 -23.21 11.90
C THR A 118 -6.12 -21.81 11.91
N LEU A 119 -7.03 -21.57 12.85
CA LEU A 119 -7.63 -20.25 13.06
C LEU A 119 -6.57 -19.20 13.40
N ARG A 120 -5.59 -19.54 14.24
CA ARG A 120 -4.44 -18.68 14.57
C ARG A 120 -3.71 -18.21 13.32
N GLN A 121 -3.39 -19.13 12.41
CA GLN A 121 -2.69 -18.80 11.18
C GLN A 121 -3.53 -17.96 10.22
N ASN A 122 -4.85 -18.19 10.13
CA ASN A 122 -5.74 -17.33 9.35
C ASN A 122 -5.83 -15.93 9.97
N LEU A 123 -5.92 -15.84 11.30
CA LEU A 123 -5.98 -14.60 12.06
C LEU A 123 -4.71 -13.77 11.87
N GLU A 124 -3.52 -14.34 12.10
CA GLU A 124 -2.23 -13.67 11.89
C GLU A 124 -2.00 -13.24 10.43
N PHE A 125 -2.53 -14.02 9.48
CA PHE A 125 -2.44 -13.69 8.06
C PHE A 125 -3.36 -12.53 7.67
N VAL A 126 -4.62 -12.56 8.10
CA VAL A 126 -5.65 -11.60 7.68
C VAL A 126 -5.63 -10.31 8.49
N ALA A 127 -5.35 -10.38 9.80
CA ALA A 127 -5.40 -9.24 10.72
C ALA A 127 -4.15 -8.34 10.63
N ARG A 128 -3.75 -8.01 9.41
CA ARG A 128 -2.68 -7.06 9.09
C ARG A 128 -3.26 -5.69 8.78
N HIS A 129 -2.51 -4.65 9.13
CA HIS A 129 -2.94 -3.27 8.93
C HIS A 129 -3.21 -3.01 7.43
N PRO A 130 -4.39 -2.49 7.03
CA PRO A 130 -4.75 -2.36 5.62
C PRO A 130 -3.82 -1.50 4.77
N TRP A 131 -3.18 -0.51 5.38
CA TRP A 131 -2.24 0.40 4.70
C TRP A 131 -0.79 0.26 5.18
N ALA A 132 -0.40 -0.90 5.74
CA ALA A 132 1.00 -1.12 6.13
C ALA A 132 1.96 -0.94 4.94
N ALA A 133 1.65 -1.56 3.79
CA ALA A 133 2.47 -1.45 2.57
C ALA A 133 2.55 -0.01 2.07
N GLU A 134 1.41 0.70 2.00
CA GLU A 134 1.36 2.11 1.61
C GLU A 134 2.26 3.00 2.49
N LEU A 135 2.24 2.77 3.81
CA LEU A 135 3.10 3.48 4.76
C LEU A 135 4.58 3.12 4.60
N GLU A 136 4.90 1.87 4.23
CA GLU A 136 6.26 1.44 3.90
C GLU A 136 6.77 2.09 2.61
N HIS A 137 5.95 2.18 1.57
CA HIS A 137 6.29 2.90 0.33
C HIS A 137 6.61 4.36 0.64
N LEU A 138 5.72 5.06 1.34
CA LEU A 138 5.96 6.44 1.73
C LEU A 138 7.22 6.60 2.60
N ARG A 139 7.47 5.66 3.53
CA ARG A 139 8.69 5.64 4.33
C ARG A 139 9.94 5.47 3.45
N ALA A 140 9.93 4.53 2.51
CA ALA A 140 11.04 4.28 1.59
C ALA A 140 11.36 5.53 0.76
N VAL A 141 10.33 6.15 0.16
CA VAL A 141 10.47 7.40 -0.59
C VAL A 141 11.08 8.50 0.27
N ARG A 142 10.61 8.69 1.51
CA ARG A 142 11.16 9.70 2.40
C ARG A 142 12.61 9.45 2.79
N CYS A 143 12.98 8.20 3.04
CA CYS A 143 14.36 7.84 3.32
C CYS A 143 15.27 8.13 2.12
N ALA A 144 14.84 7.76 0.91
CA ALA A 144 15.60 8.03 -0.32
C ALA A 144 15.71 9.54 -0.60
N ALA A 145 14.62 10.30 -0.46
CA ALA A 145 14.61 11.75 -0.60
C ALA A 145 15.49 12.44 0.46
N GLY A 146 15.50 11.97 1.71
CA GLY A 146 16.38 12.50 2.74
C GLY A 146 17.87 12.25 2.49
N ALA A 147 18.21 11.15 1.80
CA ALA A 147 19.59 10.80 1.45
C ALA A 147 20.11 11.57 0.21
N SER A 148 19.22 11.94 -0.73
CA SER A 148 19.58 12.65 -1.96
C SER A 148 18.54 13.73 -2.33
N PRO A 149 18.41 14.81 -1.53
CA PRO A 149 17.25 15.70 -1.56
C PRO A 149 17.11 16.60 -2.80
N ALA A 150 18.09 16.60 -3.72
CA ALA A 150 18.15 17.55 -4.82
C ALA A 150 18.02 16.94 -6.23
N ASP A 151 18.08 15.61 -6.36
CA ASP A 151 18.02 14.95 -7.68
C ASP A 151 16.91 13.88 -7.70
N PRO A 152 15.76 14.18 -8.33
CA PRO A 152 14.67 13.23 -8.51
C PRO A 152 15.12 11.93 -9.20
N ARG A 153 16.05 12.00 -10.16
CA ARG A 153 16.54 10.81 -10.87
C ARG A 153 17.32 9.91 -9.94
N ALA A 154 18.18 10.47 -9.09
CA ALA A 154 18.92 9.70 -8.08
C ALA A 154 17.98 9.03 -7.07
N VAL A 155 16.98 9.75 -6.57
CA VAL A 155 16.01 9.23 -5.59
C VAL A 155 15.23 8.06 -6.17
N LEU A 156 14.62 8.24 -7.34
CA LEU A 156 13.82 7.20 -8.01
C LEU A 156 14.68 6.01 -8.43
N THR A 157 15.89 6.25 -8.97
CA THR A 157 16.84 5.16 -9.27
C THR A 157 17.14 4.33 -8.04
N SER A 158 17.40 4.98 -6.89
CA SER A 158 17.64 4.29 -5.63
C SER A 158 16.40 3.49 -5.20
N LEU A 159 15.21 4.08 -5.29
CA LEU A 159 13.96 3.42 -4.90
C LEU A 159 13.71 2.15 -5.71
N TYR A 160 13.75 2.23 -7.03
CA TYR A 160 13.50 1.06 -7.89
C TYR A 160 14.56 -0.04 -7.69
N ARG A 161 15.83 0.32 -7.49
CA ARG A 161 16.91 -0.65 -7.22
C ARG A 161 16.80 -1.28 -5.84
N THR A 162 16.42 -0.50 -4.82
CA THR A 162 16.18 -1.01 -3.47
C THR A 162 14.98 -1.96 -3.47
N ALA A 163 13.85 -1.53 -4.05
CA ALA A 163 12.66 -2.38 -4.18
C ALA A 163 13.01 -3.68 -4.93
N TRP A 164 13.78 -3.59 -6.02
CA TRP A 164 14.30 -4.77 -6.73
C TRP A 164 15.10 -5.68 -5.81
N THR A 165 16.03 -5.14 -5.02
CA THR A 165 16.92 -5.92 -4.16
C THR A 165 16.20 -6.58 -2.98
N GLU A 166 15.26 -5.86 -2.34
CA GLU A 166 14.48 -6.39 -1.21
C GLU A 166 13.55 -7.52 -1.67
N ARG A 167 12.80 -7.27 -2.75
CA ARG A 167 11.87 -8.25 -3.35
C ARG A 167 12.58 -9.35 -4.12
N ALA A 168 13.84 -9.14 -4.51
CA ALA A 168 14.70 -10.16 -5.09
C ALA A 168 15.00 -11.33 -4.13
N THR A 169 14.79 -11.20 -2.83
CA THR A 169 14.92 -12.36 -1.93
C THR A 169 13.63 -13.19 -1.85
N GLU A 170 12.50 -12.60 -2.23
CA GLU A 170 11.17 -13.24 -2.31
C GLU A 170 10.95 -13.99 -3.65
N ARG A 171 12.01 -14.13 -4.48
CA ARG A 171 12.10 -14.74 -5.83
C ARG A 171 11.46 -16.14 -6.05
N LEU A 172 10.93 -16.79 -5.02
CA LEU A 172 10.45 -18.17 -5.11
C LEU A 172 8.92 -18.22 -5.20
N GLY A 173 8.40 -18.41 -6.42
CA GLY A 173 7.09 -19.03 -6.65
C GLY A 173 5.94 -18.13 -7.14
N TRP A 174 6.22 -16.96 -7.71
CA TRP A 174 5.19 -15.97 -8.05
C TRP A 174 5.14 -15.77 -9.57
N ASP A 175 4.02 -16.18 -10.20
CA ASP A 175 3.78 -16.16 -11.66
C ASP A 175 2.48 -15.41 -12.01
N ASP A 176 1.92 -14.69 -11.05
CA ASP A 176 0.57 -14.10 -11.11
C ASP A 176 0.54 -12.58 -11.33
N ALA A 177 1.70 -11.90 -11.35
CA ALA A 177 1.80 -10.47 -11.62
C ALA A 177 3.09 -10.12 -12.37
N ALA A 178 3.11 -8.95 -13.00
CA ALA A 178 4.29 -8.46 -13.69
C ALA A 178 5.34 -7.90 -12.71
N TRP A 179 6.60 -7.82 -13.13
CA TRP A 179 7.67 -7.39 -12.24
C TRP A 179 7.50 -5.99 -11.64
N TRP A 180 7.01 -5.05 -12.44
CA TRP A 180 6.83 -3.67 -12.03
C TRP A 180 5.70 -3.52 -11.00
N GLN A 181 4.72 -4.43 -11.03
CA GLN A 181 3.65 -4.53 -10.05
C GLN A 181 4.20 -5.08 -8.73
N TYR A 182 5.08 -6.08 -8.75
CA TYR A 182 5.75 -6.56 -7.53
C TYR A 182 6.65 -5.54 -6.87
N LEU A 183 7.10 -4.56 -7.64
CA LEU A 183 7.88 -3.46 -7.14
C LEU A 183 7.07 -2.27 -6.68
N ASP A 184 5.75 -2.31 -6.85
CA ASP A 184 4.88 -1.20 -6.53
C ASP A 184 5.37 0.09 -7.24
N VAL A 185 5.80 -0.03 -8.51
CA VAL A 185 6.43 1.06 -9.27
C VAL A 185 5.52 2.28 -9.33
N ALA A 186 4.22 2.08 -9.57
CA ALA A 186 3.25 3.17 -9.64
C ALA A 186 3.14 3.90 -8.29
N GLU A 187 3.00 3.18 -7.19
CA GLU A 187 2.85 3.71 -5.84
C GLU A 187 4.12 4.44 -5.36
N LEU A 188 5.30 3.83 -5.55
CA LEU A 188 6.58 4.46 -5.23
C LEU A 188 6.77 5.76 -6.01
N THR A 189 6.40 5.78 -7.29
CA THR A 189 6.50 6.95 -8.15
C THR A 189 5.52 8.04 -7.72
N ALA A 190 4.26 7.69 -7.46
CA ALA A 190 3.24 8.64 -7.02
C ALA A 190 3.65 9.32 -5.71
N TRP A 191 4.17 8.56 -4.73
CA TRP A 191 4.69 9.14 -3.50
C TRP A 191 5.95 9.98 -3.72
N ALA A 192 6.86 9.57 -4.61
CA ALA A 192 8.05 10.37 -4.93
C ALA A 192 7.69 11.72 -5.54
N VAL A 193 6.70 11.77 -6.44
CA VAL A 193 6.15 13.03 -6.99
C VAL A 193 5.64 13.95 -5.87
N VAL A 194 4.99 13.39 -4.85
CA VAL A 194 4.48 14.18 -3.74
C VAL A 194 5.62 14.66 -2.83
N VAL A 195 6.46 13.74 -2.37
CA VAL A 195 7.56 13.98 -1.41
C VAL A 195 8.62 14.93 -1.97
N LEU A 196 8.97 14.80 -3.25
CA LEU A 196 9.97 15.65 -3.92
C LEU A 196 9.39 16.96 -4.43
N GLY A 197 8.07 17.17 -4.33
CA GLY A 197 7.41 18.38 -4.83
C GLY A 197 7.47 18.52 -6.36
N LEU A 198 7.44 17.41 -7.10
CA LEU A 198 7.46 17.43 -8.56
C LEU A 198 6.15 18.04 -9.12
N PRO A 199 6.22 18.78 -10.24
CA PRO A 199 5.06 19.45 -10.83
C PRO A 199 4.13 18.42 -11.49
N ALA A 200 3.16 17.89 -10.74
CA ALA A 200 2.10 17.03 -11.25
C ALA A 200 0.80 17.25 -10.48
N GLU A 201 -0.29 17.52 -11.21
CA GLU A 201 -1.62 17.71 -10.62
C GLU A 201 -2.22 16.39 -10.09
N HIS A 202 -1.89 15.27 -10.76
CA HIS A 202 -2.39 13.93 -10.45
C HIS A 202 -1.21 12.96 -10.26
N PRO A 203 -0.69 12.78 -9.02
CA PRO A 203 0.45 11.91 -8.75
C PRO A 203 0.25 10.44 -9.18
N ALA A 204 -0.98 9.91 -9.02
CA ALA A 204 -1.31 8.54 -9.44
C ALA A 204 -1.11 8.33 -10.96
N ASP A 205 -1.55 9.29 -11.78
CA ASP A 205 -1.43 9.21 -13.24
C ASP A 205 0.04 9.24 -13.68
N VAL A 206 0.93 9.86 -12.89
CA VAL A 206 2.37 9.78 -13.13
C VAL A 206 2.89 8.38 -12.83
N GLY A 207 2.45 7.78 -11.72
CA GLY A 207 2.78 6.40 -11.37
C GLY A 207 2.36 5.41 -12.45
N THR A 208 1.11 5.50 -12.92
CA THR A 208 0.60 4.67 -14.01
C THR A 208 1.41 4.84 -15.30
N ARG A 209 1.77 6.06 -15.69
CA ARG A 209 2.62 6.28 -16.88
C ARG A 209 4.00 5.64 -16.77
N VAL A 210 4.59 5.63 -15.57
CA VAL A 210 5.87 4.94 -15.34
C VAL A 210 5.69 3.42 -15.35
N GLU A 211 4.56 2.93 -14.87
CA GLU A 211 4.19 1.51 -14.99
C GLU A 211 4.04 1.08 -16.45
N ASP A 212 3.33 1.87 -17.26
CA ASP A 212 3.18 1.63 -18.71
C ASP A 212 4.56 1.64 -19.42
N ALA A 213 5.46 2.55 -18.99
CA ALA A 213 6.84 2.58 -19.48
C ALA A 213 7.62 1.33 -19.08
N ALA A 214 7.42 0.83 -17.85
CA ALA A 214 8.01 -0.41 -17.38
C ALA A 214 7.54 -1.62 -18.22
N GLU A 215 6.24 -1.69 -18.51
CA GLU A 215 5.66 -2.70 -19.39
C GLU A 215 6.29 -2.64 -20.79
N ALA A 216 6.36 -1.44 -21.38
CA ALA A 216 6.86 -1.25 -22.75
C ALA A 216 8.32 -1.68 -22.94
N VAL A 217 9.17 -1.52 -21.93
CA VAL A 217 10.59 -1.94 -21.99
C VAL A 217 10.81 -3.38 -21.57
N SER A 218 9.79 -4.06 -21.04
CA SER A 218 9.90 -5.41 -20.52
C SER A 218 10.12 -6.41 -21.65
N PRO A 219 11.29 -7.06 -21.72
CA PRO A 219 11.55 -7.97 -22.82
C PRO A 219 10.64 -9.18 -22.75
N TYR A 220 10.22 -9.70 -23.90
CA TYR A 220 9.36 -10.87 -23.98
C TYR A 220 10.01 -12.06 -23.28
N GLY A 221 9.33 -12.64 -22.28
CA GLY A 221 9.86 -13.75 -21.49
C GLY A 221 10.95 -13.37 -20.50
N TRP A 222 11.14 -12.07 -20.22
CA TRP A 222 12.04 -11.62 -19.16
C TRP A 222 11.55 -12.13 -17.82
N THR A 223 12.41 -12.88 -17.12
CA THR A 223 12.10 -13.39 -15.81
C THR A 223 12.51 -12.38 -14.75
N TRP A 224 11.61 -12.08 -13.82
CA TRP A 224 11.83 -11.25 -12.62
C TRP A 224 13.07 -11.67 -11.77
N THR A 225 13.66 -12.83 -12.07
CA THR A 225 14.83 -13.41 -11.42
C THR A 225 16.19 -12.85 -11.87
N GLY A 226 16.22 -11.86 -12.75
CA GLY A 226 17.45 -11.21 -13.24
C GLY A 226 18.31 -10.51 -12.15
N THR A 227 19.49 -10.03 -12.55
CA THR A 227 20.47 -9.36 -11.66
C THR A 227 20.16 -7.88 -11.39
N GLY A 228 19.14 -7.31 -12.04
CA GLY A 228 18.76 -5.90 -11.87
C GLY A 228 17.57 -5.52 -12.75
N LEU A 229 17.18 -4.24 -12.64
CA LEU A 229 16.12 -3.63 -13.46
C LEU A 229 16.38 -3.85 -14.96
N PRO A 230 15.33 -3.99 -15.80
CA PRO A 230 15.49 -4.08 -17.24
C PRO A 230 16.30 -2.93 -17.83
N GLU A 231 17.11 -3.24 -18.84
CA GLU A 231 17.85 -2.22 -19.59
C GLU A 231 16.88 -1.21 -20.22
N GLY A 232 17.19 0.09 -20.14
CA GLY A 232 16.36 1.17 -20.66
C GLY A 232 15.17 1.57 -19.78
N PHE A 233 14.82 0.80 -18.73
CA PHE A 233 13.70 1.15 -17.84
C PHE A 233 13.85 2.52 -17.19
N LEU A 234 15.02 2.80 -16.61
CA LEU A 234 15.23 4.08 -15.92
C LEU A 234 15.04 5.27 -16.86
N ASP A 235 15.54 5.18 -18.09
CA ASP A 235 15.39 6.25 -19.08
C ASP A 235 13.92 6.45 -19.48
N ALA A 236 13.20 5.36 -19.75
CA ALA A 236 11.77 5.40 -20.07
C ALA A 236 10.91 5.93 -18.90
N ALA A 237 11.25 5.55 -17.66
CA ALA A 237 10.60 6.06 -16.47
C ALA A 237 10.78 7.57 -16.33
N PHE A 238 12.00 8.08 -16.51
CA PHE A 238 12.29 9.51 -16.42
C PHE A 238 11.63 10.31 -17.55
N GLU A 239 11.59 9.76 -18.76
CA GLU A 239 10.83 10.34 -19.87
C GLU A 239 9.33 10.45 -19.53
N ALA A 240 8.73 9.39 -18.98
CA ALA A 240 7.33 9.39 -18.56
C ALA A 240 7.04 10.41 -17.44
N LEU A 241 7.99 10.61 -16.52
CA LEU A 241 7.93 11.60 -15.45
C LEU A 241 8.15 13.04 -15.93
N GLY A 242 8.82 13.24 -17.06
CA GLY A 242 9.26 14.56 -17.55
C GLY A 242 10.43 15.14 -16.74
N VAL A 243 11.30 14.27 -16.21
CA VAL A 243 12.51 14.62 -15.42
C VAL A 243 13.78 14.06 -16.05
#